data_AF-A0A517ND22-F1
#
_entry.id   AF-A0A517ND22-F1
#
_cell.length_a   1.000
_cell.length_b   1.000
_cell.length_c   1.000
_cell.angle_alpha   90.00
_cell.angle_beta   90.00
_cell.angle_gamma   90.00
#
_symmetry.space_group_name_H-M   'P 1'
#
loop_
_entity.id
_entity.type
_entity.pdbx_description
1 polymer ?
#
loop_
_entity_poly.entity_id
_entity_poly.type
_entity_poly.pdbx_seq_one_letter_code
_entity_poly.pdbx_strand_id
1 'polypeptide(L)'
;MNRFVFQLLLACCATAALADDATFTAAPAGSFTIAVIPDTQSYVKQTSASDSDGDAVLRNPIFETITDWIATNRQQQNIVFVSHVGDIVDKNVPEQWNVARQCMDRIHGVIPYGVTVGNHDMVTAGDSSLFQKYFPESRFKDFDWYGGSFHPDRPDPAISGNNANSYQKIRTPHLNLLHLNLECNAPDDVLAWANKTIASHPKHHVIITTHMDLGPTHRPTTNQGYIIDPKGRMEWKKCHSRRGNTAVEMWDKCFKLHENVFLICSGDQRRSQAMHVTAHGDHGNVVHSCLSDYSSDGSLRLYRFVPDEDRVDVITYNADREQLTRTTQLVADHEEHQFSFEHSMPSP
;
A
#
# COMPACT_ATOMS: atom_id res chain seq x y z
N MET A 1 -67.39 1.14 7.28
CA MET A 1 -66.41 0.53 6.36
C MET A 1 -65.44 1.60 5.89
N ASN A 2 -64.16 1.38 6.21
CA ASN A 2 -62.92 1.94 5.66
C ASN A 2 -62.73 3.47 5.55
N ARG A 3 -62.08 4.04 6.58
CA ARG A 3 -61.21 5.22 6.45
C ARG A 3 -59.81 4.74 6.10
N PHE A 4 -59.35 5.02 4.88
CA PHE A 4 -57.94 4.83 4.50
C PHE A 4 -57.12 6.00 5.06
N VAL A 5 -56.18 5.70 5.96
CA VAL A 5 -55.12 6.61 6.39
C VAL A 5 -53.93 6.34 5.47
N PHE A 6 -53.56 7.33 4.64
CA PHE A 6 -52.35 7.27 3.84
C PHE A 6 -51.19 7.73 4.71
N GLN A 7 -50.32 6.80 5.14
CA GLN A 7 -49.06 7.15 5.78
C GLN A 7 -48.08 7.59 4.69
N LEU A 8 -47.71 8.87 4.73
CA LEU A 8 -46.66 9.44 3.89
C LEU A 8 -45.30 8.98 4.46
N LEU A 9 -44.67 8.00 3.81
CA LEU A 9 -43.27 7.65 4.08
C LEU A 9 -42.39 8.79 3.55
N LEU A 10 -41.88 9.62 4.46
CA LEU A 10 -40.79 10.54 4.17
C LEU A 10 -39.51 9.69 3.99
N ALA A 11 -39.12 9.48 2.74
CA ALA A 11 -37.76 9.02 2.44
C ALA A 11 -36.80 10.18 2.76
N CYS A 12 -36.09 10.08 3.87
CA CYS A 12 -34.92 10.92 4.13
C CYS A 12 -33.82 10.48 3.15
N CYS A 13 -33.78 11.10 1.97
CA CYS A 13 -32.59 11.11 1.14
C CYS A 13 -31.53 11.93 1.87
N ALA A 14 -30.63 11.25 2.59
CA ALA A 14 -29.37 11.85 2.99
C ALA A 14 -28.56 12.08 1.71
N THR A 15 -28.62 13.29 1.16
CA THR A 15 -27.68 13.74 0.14
C THR A 15 -26.32 13.87 0.81
N ALA A 16 -25.45 12.86 0.65
CA ALA A 16 -24.03 13.03 0.89
C ALA A 16 -23.57 14.20 0.01
N ALA A 17 -23.17 15.31 0.64
CA ALA A 17 -22.61 16.44 -0.08
C ALA A 17 -21.28 15.98 -0.67
N LEU A 18 -21.25 15.76 -1.99
CA LEU A 18 -20.01 15.66 -2.74
C LEU A 18 -19.32 17.01 -2.61
N ALA A 19 -18.21 17.04 -1.86
CA ALA A 19 -17.38 18.22 -1.70
C ALA A 19 -16.91 18.71 -3.08
N ASP A 20 -16.99 20.02 -3.28
CA ASP A 20 -16.59 20.72 -4.50
C ASP A 20 -15.08 20.50 -4.77
N ASP A 21 -14.77 20.11 -6.00
CA ASP A 21 -13.55 19.38 -6.42
C ASP A 21 -12.35 20.28 -6.76
N ALA A 22 -12.41 21.57 -6.47
CA ALA A 22 -11.40 22.54 -6.92
C ALA A 22 -10.15 22.61 -6.02
N THR A 23 -10.21 22.06 -4.81
CA THR A 23 -9.06 22.02 -3.88
C THR A 23 -9.12 20.74 -3.09
N PHE A 24 -8.03 19.96 -3.09
CA PHE A 24 -7.88 18.86 -2.14
C PHE A 24 -7.79 19.45 -0.72
N THR A 25 -8.95 19.56 -0.07
CA THR A 25 -9.11 20.28 1.18
C THR A 25 -8.26 19.65 2.28
N ALA A 26 -7.95 20.44 3.31
CA ALA A 26 -7.27 19.94 4.50
C ALA A 26 -8.04 18.77 5.11
N ALA A 27 -7.31 17.81 5.70
CA ALA A 27 -7.93 16.69 6.39
C ALA A 27 -8.84 17.23 7.53
N PRO A 28 -10.05 16.67 7.72
CA PRO A 28 -10.94 17.06 8.82
C PRO A 28 -10.21 17.02 10.17
N ALA A 29 -10.58 17.91 11.09
CA ALA A 29 -10.02 17.89 12.45
C ALA A 29 -10.27 16.51 13.11
N GLY A 30 -9.28 16.01 13.85
CA GLY A 30 -9.34 14.68 14.48
C GLY A 30 -9.04 13.50 13.54
N SER A 31 -9.09 13.69 12.22
CA SER A 31 -8.71 12.65 11.26
C SER A 31 -7.19 12.51 11.11
N PHE A 32 -6.72 11.37 10.62
CA PHE A 32 -5.33 11.15 10.23
C PHE A 32 -5.25 10.28 8.97
N THR A 33 -4.11 10.34 8.28
CA THR A 33 -3.97 9.69 6.97
C THR A 33 -2.75 8.78 6.90
N ILE A 34 -2.92 7.61 6.27
CA ILE A 34 -1.82 6.77 5.78
C ILE A 34 -1.72 6.95 4.27
N ALA A 35 -0.52 7.31 3.78
CA ALA A 35 -0.25 7.36 2.35
C ALA A 35 0.37 6.03 1.88
N VAL A 36 -0.10 5.52 0.75
CA VAL A 36 0.44 4.32 0.10
C VAL A 36 0.93 4.69 -1.28
N ILE A 37 2.24 4.58 -1.47
CA ILE A 37 2.93 4.78 -2.74
C ILE A 37 2.81 3.47 -3.55
N PRO A 38 2.22 3.51 -4.76
CA PRO A 38 2.10 2.36 -5.65
C PRO A 38 3.46 2.03 -6.32
N ASP A 39 3.47 1.10 -7.25
CA ASP A 39 4.64 0.74 -8.06
C ASP A 39 5.27 1.99 -8.74
N THR A 40 6.53 2.27 -8.41
CA THR A 40 7.24 3.50 -8.81
C THR A 40 8.20 3.30 -9.97
N GLN A 41 8.12 2.16 -10.67
CA GLN A 41 8.79 1.92 -11.95
C GLN A 41 8.69 3.11 -12.94
N SER A 42 9.41 3.06 -14.06
CA SER A 42 9.54 4.13 -15.07
C SER A 42 10.73 5.10 -14.86
N TYR A 43 11.91 4.55 -14.56
CA TYR A 43 13.16 5.30 -14.52
C TYR A 43 13.58 5.71 -15.94
N VAL A 44 13.91 6.97 -16.11
CA VAL A 44 14.25 7.57 -17.41
C VAL A 44 15.64 8.19 -17.37
N LYS A 45 16.33 8.15 -18.51
CA LYS A 45 17.56 8.94 -18.71
C LYS A 45 17.17 10.26 -19.36
N GLN A 46 17.42 11.37 -18.67
CA GLN A 46 17.11 12.71 -19.15
C GLN A 46 18.39 13.49 -19.41
N THR A 47 18.48 14.13 -20.58
CA THR A 47 19.54 15.09 -20.92
C THR A 47 19.05 16.49 -20.61
N SER A 48 19.80 17.30 -19.87
CA SER A 48 19.45 18.70 -19.63
C SER A 48 19.98 19.58 -20.76
N ALA A 49 19.24 20.63 -21.14
CA ALA A 49 19.64 21.56 -22.22
C ALA A 49 20.92 22.36 -21.88
N SER A 50 21.31 22.41 -20.60
CA SER A 50 22.54 23.02 -20.09
C SER A 50 23.74 22.08 -20.05
N ASP A 51 23.56 20.78 -20.34
CA ASP A 51 24.63 19.79 -20.26
C ASP A 51 25.46 19.86 -21.54
N SER A 52 26.54 20.64 -21.50
CA SER A 52 27.45 20.83 -22.64
C SER A 52 28.18 19.55 -23.09
N ASP A 53 28.04 18.44 -22.35
CA ASP A 53 28.69 17.15 -22.62
C ASP A 53 27.72 15.96 -22.85
N GLY A 54 26.41 16.18 -22.90
CA GLY A 54 25.46 15.14 -23.33
C GLY A 54 25.28 13.93 -22.39
N ASP A 55 25.75 13.98 -21.15
CA ASP A 55 25.59 12.90 -20.18
C ASP A 55 24.15 12.85 -19.62
N ALA A 56 23.35 11.91 -20.13
CA ALA A 56 21.99 11.71 -19.66
C ALA A 56 21.97 11.18 -18.20
N VAL A 57 21.33 11.93 -17.30
CA VAL A 57 21.19 11.58 -15.88
C VAL A 57 19.97 10.69 -15.68
N LEU A 58 20.16 9.58 -14.94
CA LEU A 58 19.06 8.69 -14.57
C LEU A 58 18.20 9.36 -13.49
N ARG A 59 16.87 9.40 -13.70
CA ARG A 59 15.89 10.01 -12.80
C ARG A 59 14.60 9.19 -12.75
N ASN A 60 13.78 9.52 -11.76
CA ASN A 60 12.40 9.06 -11.66
C ASN A 60 11.49 10.22 -11.24
N PRO A 61 11.03 11.05 -12.19
CA PRO A 61 10.27 12.26 -11.89
C PRO A 61 8.98 11.99 -11.13
N ILE A 62 8.29 10.89 -11.43
CA ILE A 62 7.00 10.58 -10.78
C ILE A 62 7.21 10.17 -9.32
N PHE A 63 8.21 9.32 -9.05
CA PHE A 63 8.51 8.96 -7.67
C PHE A 63 8.95 10.18 -6.85
N GLU A 64 9.77 11.04 -7.46
CA GLU A 64 10.15 12.35 -6.93
C GLU A 64 8.91 13.19 -6.59
N THR A 65 8.01 13.42 -7.54
CA THR A 65 6.77 14.17 -7.35
C THR A 65 5.89 13.61 -6.22
N ILE A 66 5.69 12.28 -6.16
CA ILE A 66 4.89 11.66 -5.09
C ILE A 66 5.52 11.92 -3.72
N THR A 67 6.82 11.71 -3.58
CA THR A 67 7.52 11.91 -2.30
C THR A 67 7.59 13.37 -1.87
N ASP A 68 7.78 14.30 -2.81
CA ASP A 68 7.75 15.75 -2.53
C ASP A 68 6.34 16.21 -2.14
N TRP A 69 5.31 15.72 -2.82
CA TRP A 69 3.92 16.01 -2.48
C TRP A 69 3.58 15.52 -1.07
N ILE A 70 3.97 14.29 -0.71
CA ILE A 70 3.75 13.74 0.64
C ILE A 70 4.45 14.60 1.70
N ALA A 71 5.72 14.97 1.48
CA ALA A 71 6.47 15.80 2.42
C ALA A 71 5.80 17.18 2.62
N THR A 72 5.37 17.80 1.52
CA THR A 72 4.73 19.12 1.50
C THR A 72 3.35 19.10 2.16
N ASN A 73 2.56 18.06 1.88
CA ASN A 73 1.16 17.97 2.34
C ASN A 73 0.99 17.26 3.68
N ARG A 74 2.07 16.77 4.29
CA ARG A 74 2.04 16.02 5.55
C ARG A 74 1.18 16.68 6.62
N GLN A 75 1.37 17.97 6.88
CA GLN A 75 0.63 18.67 7.93
C GLN A 75 -0.84 18.89 7.55
N GLN A 76 -1.08 19.41 6.34
CA GLN A 76 -2.43 19.72 5.85
C GLN A 76 -3.32 18.46 5.74
N GLN A 77 -2.72 17.31 5.41
CA GLN A 77 -3.40 16.04 5.22
C GLN A 77 -3.27 15.09 6.44
N ASN A 78 -2.62 15.56 7.50
CA ASN A 78 -2.25 14.79 8.68
C ASN A 78 -1.71 13.39 8.35
N ILE A 79 -0.70 13.32 7.46
CA ILE A 79 -0.07 12.07 7.06
C ILE A 79 0.83 11.59 8.20
N VAL A 80 0.44 10.50 8.85
CA VAL A 80 1.14 9.92 10.01
C VAL A 80 2.04 8.74 9.64
N PHE A 81 1.81 8.13 8.47
CA PHE A 81 2.59 7.00 7.98
C PHE A 81 2.60 6.94 6.45
N VAL A 82 3.68 6.42 5.89
CA VAL A 82 3.80 6.12 4.45
C VAL A 82 4.18 4.65 4.25
N SER A 83 3.48 3.94 3.38
CA SER A 83 3.86 2.60 2.92
C SER A 83 4.18 2.62 1.42
N HIS A 84 5.11 1.79 0.97
CA HIS A 84 5.37 1.55 -0.45
C HIS A 84 5.07 0.08 -0.77
N VAL A 85 4.29 -0.20 -1.81
CA VAL A 85 3.80 -1.56 -2.14
C VAL A 85 4.83 -2.46 -2.84
N GLY A 86 5.91 -1.89 -3.37
CA GLY A 86 7.01 -2.63 -4.01
C GLY A 86 7.16 -2.25 -5.47
N ASP A 87 8.05 -2.95 -6.19
CA ASP A 87 8.52 -2.58 -7.52
C ASP A 87 8.98 -1.12 -7.53
N ILE A 88 9.95 -0.88 -6.66
CA ILE A 88 10.58 0.42 -6.44
C ILE A 88 11.48 0.76 -7.63
N VAL A 89 12.09 -0.26 -8.26
CA VAL A 89 12.97 -0.14 -9.43
C VAL A 89 12.43 -0.93 -10.62
N ASP A 90 12.73 -0.47 -11.84
CA ASP A 90 12.48 -1.28 -13.06
C ASP A 90 13.46 -2.45 -13.15
N LYS A 91 14.71 -2.18 -12.76
CA LYS A 91 15.85 -3.08 -12.84
C LYS A 91 16.56 -3.07 -11.50
N ASN A 92 16.82 -4.25 -10.98
CA ASN A 92 17.57 -4.44 -9.74
C ASN A 92 19.08 -4.12 -9.91
N VAL A 93 19.40 -2.84 -10.14
CA VAL A 93 20.76 -2.34 -10.40
C VAL A 93 21.07 -1.11 -9.54
N PRO A 94 22.34 -0.91 -9.12
CA PRO A 94 22.70 0.14 -8.16
C PRO A 94 22.28 1.55 -8.56
N GLU A 95 22.29 1.87 -9.86
CA GLU A 95 21.96 3.21 -10.35
C GLU A 95 20.51 3.59 -10.08
N GLN A 96 19.57 2.66 -10.28
CA GLN A 96 18.16 2.91 -9.98
C GLN A 96 17.91 2.95 -8.47
N TRP A 97 18.57 2.09 -7.70
CA TRP A 97 18.47 2.14 -6.24
C TRP A 97 19.03 3.41 -5.62
N ASN A 98 20.09 4.00 -6.20
CA ASN A 98 20.58 5.32 -5.79
C ASN A 98 19.47 6.38 -5.93
N VAL A 99 18.77 6.39 -7.07
CA VAL A 99 17.67 7.34 -7.35
C VAL A 99 16.45 7.05 -6.46
N ALA A 100 16.06 5.77 -6.30
CA ALA A 100 15.00 5.35 -5.38
C ALA A 100 15.26 5.86 -3.96
N ARG A 101 16.52 5.70 -3.52
CA ARG A 101 16.94 6.10 -2.19
C ARG A 101 16.88 7.61 -1.99
N GLN A 102 17.30 8.39 -2.99
CA GLN A 102 17.17 9.85 -2.98
C GLN A 102 15.70 10.30 -2.92
N CYS A 103 14.79 9.62 -3.61
CA CYS A 103 13.35 9.94 -3.53
C CYS A 103 12.82 9.68 -2.12
N MET A 104 13.12 8.52 -1.53
CA MET A 104 12.68 8.20 -0.17
C MET A 104 13.38 9.03 0.92
N ASP A 105 14.55 9.61 0.65
CA ASP A 105 15.25 10.52 1.57
C ASP A 105 14.46 11.80 1.88
N ARG A 106 13.56 12.21 0.97
CA ARG A 106 12.67 13.38 1.17
C ARG A 106 11.74 13.24 2.36
N ILE A 107 11.33 12.01 2.70
CA ILE A 107 10.43 11.73 3.82
C ILE A 107 11.13 11.08 5.01
N HIS A 108 12.39 10.66 4.85
CA HIS A 108 13.14 9.98 5.91
C HIS A 108 13.48 10.91 7.06
N GLY A 109 13.17 10.49 8.30
CA GLY A 109 13.29 11.34 9.49
C GLY A 109 12.20 12.42 9.59
N VAL A 110 11.33 12.54 8.58
CA VAL A 110 10.20 13.49 8.56
C VAL A 110 8.89 12.77 8.87
N ILE A 111 8.65 11.62 8.25
CA ILE A 111 7.43 10.82 8.41
C ILE A 111 7.83 9.35 8.65
N PRO A 112 7.21 8.65 9.61
CA PRO A 112 7.34 7.19 9.72
C PRO A 112 6.96 6.49 8.41
N TYR A 113 7.74 5.49 8.00
CA TYR A 113 7.44 4.77 6.77
C TYR A 113 7.93 3.33 6.76
N GLY A 114 7.31 2.52 5.90
CA GLY A 114 7.68 1.15 5.60
C GLY A 114 7.76 0.92 4.10
N VAL A 115 8.55 -0.08 3.69
CA VAL A 115 8.80 -0.38 2.28
C VAL A 115 8.70 -1.88 2.06
N THR A 116 7.81 -2.30 1.16
CA THR A 116 7.70 -3.68 0.70
C THR A 116 8.60 -3.90 -0.52
N VAL A 117 9.20 -5.09 -0.63
CA VAL A 117 10.00 -5.52 -1.78
C VAL A 117 9.10 -6.20 -2.81
N GLY A 118 9.07 -5.66 -4.03
CA GLY A 118 8.35 -6.23 -5.18
C GLY A 118 9.16 -7.25 -5.96
N ASN A 119 8.59 -7.79 -7.03
CA ASN A 119 9.27 -8.84 -7.81
C ASN A 119 10.43 -8.31 -8.67
N HIS A 120 10.51 -7.01 -8.93
CA HIS A 120 11.65 -6.36 -9.60
C HIS A 120 12.75 -5.92 -8.63
N ASP A 121 12.46 -5.88 -7.33
CA ASP A 121 13.37 -5.43 -6.29
C ASP A 121 14.25 -6.57 -5.72
N MET A 122 13.93 -7.81 -6.11
CA MET A 122 14.64 -9.03 -5.73
C MET A 122 14.89 -9.91 -6.96
N VAL A 123 15.84 -10.84 -6.89
CA VAL A 123 15.91 -11.92 -7.90
C VAL A 123 14.79 -12.93 -7.65
N THR A 124 14.39 -13.68 -8.68
CA THR A 124 13.28 -14.66 -8.60
C THR A 124 13.41 -15.68 -7.46
N ALA A 125 14.63 -16.00 -7.03
CA ALA A 125 14.89 -16.91 -5.91
C ALA A 125 14.63 -16.27 -4.52
N GLY A 126 14.35 -14.97 -4.44
CA GLY A 126 14.04 -14.23 -3.23
C GLY A 126 15.19 -13.40 -2.64
N ASP A 127 16.35 -13.34 -3.32
CA ASP A 127 17.48 -12.53 -2.84
C ASP A 127 17.23 -11.04 -3.12
N SER A 128 17.18 -10.27 -2.04
CA SER A 128 16.90 -8.84 -1.96
C SER A 128 18.13 -8.04 -1.46
N SER A 129 19.34 -8.60 -1.59
CA SER A 129 20.57 -8.00 -1.06
C SER A 129 20.79 -6.55 -1.50
N LEU A 130 20.41 -6.21 -2.73
CA LEU A 130 20.56 -4.85 -3.22
C LEU A 130 19.56 -3.91 -2.55
N PHE A 131 18.28 -4.28 -2.43
CA PHE A 131 17.32 -3.54 -1.60
C PHE A 131 17.85 -3.34 -0.17
N GLN A 132 18.36 -4.41 0.46
CA GLN A 132 18.90 -4.38 1.81
C GLN A 132 20.13 -3.45 1.95
N LYS A 133 20.90 -3.23 0.88
CA LYS A 133 22.01 -2.26 0.88
C LYS A 133 21.52 -0.82 0.98
N TYR A 134 20.39 -0.50 0.35
CA TYR A 134 19.85 0.87 0.26
C TYR A 134 18.85 1.21 1.37
N PHE A 135 18.09 0.20 1.79
CA PHE A 135 17.11 0.26 2.87
C PHE A 135 17.41 -0.79 3.96
N PRO A 136 18.62 -0.80 4.55
CA PRO A 136 18.95 -1.77 5.61
C PRO A 136 18.14 -1.49 6.87
N GLU A 137 17.93 -2.49 7.70
CA GLU A 137 17.32 -2.38 9.03
C GLU A 137 18.05 -1.34 9.89
N SER A 138 19.37 -1.23 9.76
CA SER A 138 20.18 -0.22 10.47
C SER A 138 19.78 1.23 10.18
N ARG A 139 19.07 1.47 9.08
CA ARG A 139 18.50 2.77 8.74
C ARG A 139 17.27 3.11 9.59
N PHE A 140 16.59 2.10 10.12
CA PHE A 140 15.27 2.23 10.73
C PHE A 140 15.26 1.91 12.22
N LYS A 141 16.12 1.00 12.67
CA LYS A 141 16.10 0.42 14.03
C LYS A 141 16.18 1.42 15.18
N ASP A 142 16.72 2.61 14.94
CA ASP A 142 16.87 3.66 15.96
C ASP A 142 15.65 4.59 16.04
N PHE A 143 14.64 4.42 15.17
CA PHE A 143 13.37 5.12 15.27
C PHE A 143 12.38 4.35 16.17
N ASP A 144 11.74 5.05 17.12
CA ASP A 144 10.78 4.45 18.06
C ASP A 144 9.58 3.76 17.41
N TRP A 145 9.19 4.23 16.22
CA TRP A 145 8.09 3.69 15.43
C TRP A 145 8.49 2.40 14.68
N TYR A 146 9.77 2.11 14.51
CA TYR A 146 10.21 0.86 13.89
C TYR A 146 10.08 -0.28 14.91
N GLY A 147 9.23 -1.26 14.59
CA GLY A 147 8.94 -2.38 15.46
C GLY A 147 10.01 -3.47 15.41
N GLY A 148 10.57 -3.70 14.23
CA GLY A 148 11.57 -4.72 13.97
C GLY A 148 11.39 -5.35 12.59
N SER A 149 12.23 -6.34 12.31
CA SER A 149 12.24 -7.08 11.05
C SER A 149 12.27 -8.60 11.25
N PHE A 150 12.05 -9.33 10.17
CA PHE A 150 12.25 -10.78 10.17
C PHE A 150 13.75 -11.12 10.13
N HIS A 151 14.19 -11.91 11.10
CA HIS A 151 15.55 -12.46 11.14
C HIS A 151 15.48 -13.97 10.86
N PRO A 152 15.98 -14.44 9.70
CA PRO A 152 15.94 -15.86 9.38
C PRO A 152 16.91 -16.63 10.28
N ASP A 153 16.61 -17.91 10.54
CA ASP A 153 17.50 -18.83 11.27
C ASP A 153 18.64 -19.33 10.37
N ARG A 154 19.45 -18.38 9.90
CA ARG A 154 20.69 -18.60 9.13
C ARG A 154 21.55 -17.33 9.17
N PRO A 155 22.87 -17.44 8.96
CA PRO A 155 23.76 -16.26 8.98
C PRO A 155 23.52 -15.27 7.84
N ASP A 156 23.07 -15.75 6.68
CA ASP A 156 22.92 -14.92 5.47
C ASP A 156 21.50 -14.31 5.39
N PRO A 157 21.38 -12.97 5.47
CA PRO A 157 20.10 -12.28 5.40
C PRO A 157 19.61 -12.02 3.96
N ALA A 158 20.38 -12.35 2.92
CA ALA A 158 20.09 -11.98 1.52
C ALA A 158 18.67 -12.33 1.07
N ILE A 159 18.18 -13.49 1.49
CA ILE A 159 16.80 -13.94 1.24
C ILE A 159 15.95 -13.63 2.48
N SER A 160 14.85 -12.90 2.31
CA SER A 160 13.84 -12.58 3.35
C SER A 160 14.30 -11.80 4.59
N GLY A 161 15.59 -11.76 4.91
CA GLY A 161 16.11 -11.17 6.14
C GLY A 161 16.33 -9.67 6.05
N ASN A 162 16.97 -9.12 7.09
CA ASN A 162 17.20 -7.68 7.22
C ASN A 162 15.85 -6.95 7.04
N ASN A 163 15.77 -5.85 6.32
CA ASN A 163 14.53 -5.08 6.19
C ASN A 163 13.56 -5.58 5.10
N ALA A 164 13.78 -6.76 4.49
CA ALA A 164 12.87 -7.25 3.43
C ALA A 164 11.45 -7.51 3.94
N ASN A 165 11.33 -7.80 5.24
CA ASN A 165 10.07 -7.88 5.97
C ASN A 165 10.21 -7.11 7.27
N SER A 166 9.30 -6.17 7.53
CA SER A 166 9.36 -5.32 8.72
C SER A 166 7.98 -4.96 9.25
N TYR A 167 7.93 -4.46 10.48
CA TYR A 167 6.71 -3.88 11.03
C TYR A 167 6.97 -2.56 11.73
N GLN A 168 5.95 -1.71 11.75
CA GLN A 168 5.97 -0.38 12.33
C GLN A 168 4.79 -0.20 13.28
N LYS A 169 5.01 0.56 14.35
CA LYS A 169 4.00 0.91 15.35
C LYS A 169 3.66 2.38 15.17
N ILE A 170 2.42 2.68 14.81
CA ILE A 170 1.95 4.05 14.65
C ILE A 170 0.91 4.32 15.73
N ARG A 171 1.19 5.32 16.57
CA ARG A 171 0.26 5.73 17.63
C ARG A 171 -0.47 6.98 17.19
N THR A 172 -1.79 6.93 17.24
CA THR A 172 -2.65 8.11 17.08
C THR A 172 -3.44 8.33 18.37
N PRO A 173 -4.11 9.49 18.54
CA PRO A 173 -4.95 9.72 19.72
C PRO A 173 -6.08 8.69 19.88
N HIS A 174 -6.52 8.04 18.80
CA HIS A 174 -7.72 7.18 18.79
C HIS A 174 -7.40 5.70 18.62
N LEU A 175 -6.31 5.33 17.95
CA LEU A 175 -5.92 3.93 17.78
C LEU A 175 -4.42 3.71 17.69
N ASN A 176 -4.01 2.50 18.08
CA ASN A 176 -2.68 1.98 17.83
C ASN A 176 -2.72 1.14 16.56
N LEU A 177 -1.89 1.49 15.57
CA LEU A 177 -1.73 0.73 14.34
C LEU A 177 -0.46 -0.10 14.40
N LEU A 178 -0.56 -1.32 13.88
CA LEU A 178 0.58 -2.17 13.57
C LEU A 178 0.59 -2.37 12.05
N HIS A 179 1.56 -1.76 11.38
CA HIS A 179 1.72 -1.90 9.94
C HIS A 179 2.79 -2.96 9.66
N LEU A 180 2.50 -3.97 8.86
CA LEU A 180 3.47 -4.97 8.40
C LEU A 180 3.75 -4.77 6.91
N ASN A 181 5.02 -4.63 6.54
CA ASN A 181 5.49 -4.70 5.16
C ASN A 181 6.09 -6.08 4.92
N LEU A 182 5.41 -6.90 4.12
CA LEU A 182 5.83 -8.26 3.77
C LEU A 182 6.29 -8.31 2.32
N GLU A 183 7.37 -9.03 2.05
CA GLU A 183 7.95 -9.18 0.73
C GLU A 183 7.01 -9.91 -0.25
N CYS A 184 7.24 -9.71 -1.55
CA CYS A 184 6.51 -10.39 -2.61
C CYS A 184 6.55 -11.92 -2.45
N ASN A 185 5.38 -12.54 -2.37
CA ASN A 185 5.20 -13.99 -2.15
C ASN A 185 5.92 -14.52 -0.90
N ALA A 186 5.83 -13.80 0.22
CA ALA A 186 6.44 -14.11 1.51
C ALA A 186 6.41 -15.63 1.86
N PRO A 187 7.58 -16.26 2.12
CA PRO A 187 7.66 -17.66 2.50
C PRO A 187 7.05 -18.01 3.86
N ASP A 188 6.85 -19.31 4.13
CA ASP A 188 6.20 -19.80 5.36
C ASP A 188 6.90 -19.37 6.67
N ASP A 189 8.24 -19.28 6.68
CA ASP A 189 9.00 -18.81 7.84
C ASP A 189 8.76 -17.33 8.14
N VAL A 190 8.57 -16.51 7.09
CA VAL A 190 8.17 -15.10 7.22
C VAL A 190 6.73 -15.00 7.71
N LEU A 191 5.81 -15.80 7.17
CA LEU A 191 4.41 -15.80 7.62
C LEU A 191 4.28 -16.27 9.08
N ALA A 192 5.07 -17.25 9.51
CA ALA A 192 5.13 -17.68 10.91
C ALA A 192 5.60 -16.56 11.83
N TRP A 193 6.60 -15.77 11.41
CA TRP A 193 7.02 -14.58 12.13
C TRP A 193 5.92 -13.51 12.14
N ALA A 194 5.28 -13.22 11.01
CA ALA A 194 4.20 -12.24 10.92
C ALA A 194 3.03 -12.62 11.85
N ASN A 195 2.64 -13.90 11.87
CA ASN A 195 1.63 -14.45 12.79
C ASN A 195 1.98 -14.19 14.25
N LYS A 196 3.22 -14.47 14.65
CA LYS A 196 3.70 -14.22 16.02
C LYS A 196 3.70 -12.73 16.35
N THR A 197 4.16 -11.91 15.41
CA THR A 197 4.20 -10.45 15.57
C THR A 197 2.79 -9.92 15.78
N ILE A 198 1.82 -10.27 14.93
CA ILE A 198 0.42 -9.83 15.07
C ILE A 198 -0.19 -10.31 16.39
N ALA A 199 -0.06 -11.60 16.70
CA ALA A 199 -0.60 -12.19 17.93
C ALA A 199 -0.04 -11.56 19.22
N SER A 200 1.19 -11.05 19.18
CA SER A 200 1.80 -10.33 20.32
C SER A 200 1.34 -8.88 20.48
N HIS A 201 0.50 -8.37 19.56
CA HIS A 201 0.00 -6.99 19.54
C HIS A 201 -1.55 -6.94 19.47
N PRO A 202 -2.29 -7.63 20.36
CA PRO A 202 -3.75 -7.77 20.24
C PRO A 202 -4.52 -6.44 20.38
N LYS A 203 -3.89 -5.39 20.92
CA LYS A 203 -4.47 -4.04 21.07
C LYS A 203 -4.18 -3.11 19.89
N HIS A 204 -3.56 -3.61 18.83
CA HIS A 204 -3.30 -2.82 17.62
C HIS A 204 -4.26 -3.24 16.51
N HIS A 205 -4.67 -2.28 15.69
CA HIS A 205 -5.35 -2.53 14.43
C HIS A 205 -4.28 -2.74 13.36
N VAL A 206 -4.38 -3.84 12.61
CA VAL A 206 -3.31 -4.35 11.77
C VAL A 206 -3.59 -4.04 10.30
N ILE A 207 -2.59 -3.42 9.68
CA ILE A 207 -2.54 -3.15 8.25
C ILE A 207 -1.39 -3.95 7.67
N ILE A 208 -1.62 -4.60 6.54
CA ILE A 208 -0.59 -5.35 5.83
C ILE A 208 -0.34 -4.68 4.49
N THR A 209 0.92 -4.50 4.12
CA THR A 209 1.33 -4.21 2.75
C THR A 209 2.14 -5.37 2.22
N THR A 210 1.72 -5.91 1.08
CA THR A 210 2.41 -6.94 0.32
C THR A 210 2.38 -6.56 -1.14
N HIS A 211 3.37 -6.98 -1.92
CA HIS A 211 3.41 -6.60 -3.32
C HIS A 211 2.26 -7.22 -4.12
N MET A 212 1.98 -8.50 -3.89
CA MET A 212 0.95 -9.27 -4.59
C MET A 212 -0.19 -9.64 -3.64
N ASP A 213 -1.42 -9.23 -3.97
CA ASP A 213 -2.66 -9.76 -3.39
C ASP A 213 -3.76 -9.96 -4.45
N LEU A 214 -4.33 -8.87 -4.95
CA LEU A 214 -5.42 -8.88 -5.93
C LEU A 214 -4.89 -8.73 -7.37
N GLY A 215 -5.55 -9.38 -8.32
CA GLY A 215 -5.21 -9.37 -9.74
C GLY A 215 -5.98 -10.44 -10.52
N PRO A 216 -5.52 -10.85 -11.71
CA PRO A 216 -6.02 -12.06 -12.36
C PRO A 216 -5.87 -13.27 -11.45
N THR A 217 -6.99 -13.93 -11.13
CA THR A 217 -7.03 -15.07 -10.19
C THR A 217 -6.04 -16.15 -10.59
N HIS A 218 -6.03 -16.50 -11.87
CA HIS A 218 -5.06 -17.41 -12.47
C HIS A 218 -4.03 -16.63 -13.29
N ARG A 219 -2.82 -17.18 -13.42
CA ARG A 219 -1.76 -16.54 -14.20
C ARG A 219 -2.17 -16.45 -15.68
N PRO A 220 -2.31 -15.23 -16.24
CA PRO A 220 -2.69 -15.09 -17.64
C PRO A 220 -1.65 -15.69 -18.58
N THR A 221 -2.12 -16.35 -19.64
CA THR A 221 -1.26 -16.91 -20.70
C THR A 221 -1.05 -15.94 -21.86
N THR A 222 -1.78 -14.82 -21.87
CA THR A 222 -1.69 -13.78 -22.91
C THR A 222 -1.60 -12.39 -22.27
N ASN A 223 -1.09 -11.41 -23.03
CA ASN A 223 -1.05 -10.02 -22.56
C ASN A 223 -2.44 -9.44 -22.29
N GLN A 224 -3.43 -9.80 -23.11
CA GLN A 224 -4.81 -9.35 -22.96
C GLN A 224 -5.45 -9.92 -21.68
N GLY A 225 -5.10 -11.15 -21.29
CA GLY A 225 -5.66 -11.79 -20.10
C GLY A 225 -5.38 -11.02 -18.80
N TYR A 226 -4.23 -10.34 -18.69
CA TYR A 226 -3.96 -9.44 -17.57
C TYR A 226 -4.99 -8.31 -17.42
N ILE A 227 -5.72 -7.97 -18.49
CA ILE A 227 -6.80 -6.97 -18.49
C ILE A 227 -8.16 -7.64 -18.30
N ILE A 228 -8.46 -8.70 -19.06
CA ILE A 228 -9.84 -9.21 -19.18
C ILE A 228 -10.15 -10.46 -18.35
N ASP A 229 -9.15 -11.21 -17.88
CA ASP A 229 -9.40 -12.46 -17.15
C ASP A 229 -10.07 -12.18 -15.79
N PRO A 230 -10.81 -13.15 -15.20
CA PRO A 230 -11.44 -12.97 -13.89
C PRO A 230 -10.45 -12.50 -12.82
N LYS A 231 -10.84 -11.43 -12.12
CA LYS A 231 -10.03 -10.78 -11.09
C LYS A 231 -10.46 -11.20 -9.69
N GLY A 232 -9.50 -11.24 -8.77
CA GLY A 232 -9.68 -11.64 -7.37
C GLY A 232 -8.33 -11.81 -6.69
N ARG A 233 -8.30 -12.52 -5.56
CA ARG A 233 -7.04 -12.89 -4.91
C ARG A 233 -6.27 -13.90 -5.77
N MET A 234 -4.98 -13.65 -5.99
CA MET A 234 -4.18 -14.42 -6.94
C MET A 234 -3.74 -15.80 -6.42
N GLU A 235 -3.85 -16.81 -7.28
CA GLU A 235 -3.45 -18.21 -7.04
C GLU A 235 -2.08 -18.55 -7.66
N TRP A 236 -1.29 -17.53 -7.96
CA TRP A 236 0.02 -17.69 -8.58
C TRP A 236 1.05 -16.74 -7.95
N LYS A 237 2.32 -17.00 -8.23
CA LYS A 237 3.47 -16.32 -7.62
C LYS A 237 4.53 -15.98 -8.65
N LYS A 238 5.33 -14.96 -8.36
CA LYS A 238 6.47 -14.50 -9.15
C LYS A 238 7.81 -14.80 -8.48
N CYS A 239 7.85 -14.85 -7.14
CA CYS A 239 9.08 -14.95 -6.36
C CYS A 239 9.17 -16.23 -5.50
N HIS A 240 10.35 -16.47 -4.94
CA HIS A 240 10.68 -17.53 -3.97
C HIS A 240 10.46 -18.98 -4.44
N SER A 241 10.17 -19.20 -5.73
CA SER A 241 10.01 -20.54 -6.32
C SER A 241 9.10 -21.45 -5.48
N ARG A 242 9.62 -22.56 -4.93
CA ARG A 242 8.83 -23.48 -4.09
C ARG A 242 8.56 -22.96 -2.68
N ARG A 243 9.38 -22.02 -2.17
CA ARG A 243 9.22 -21.45 -0.82
C ARG A 243 8.14 -20.38 -0.75
N GLY A 244 7.90 -19.69 -1.86
CA GLY A 244 6.98 -18.55 -1.86
C GLY A 244 5.53 -18.98 -1.74
N ASN A 245 4.72 -18.10 -1.18
CA ASN A 245 3.28 -18.28 -1.09
C ASN A 245 2.56 -17.41 -2.14
N THR A 246 1.52 -17.97 -2.76
CA THR A 246 0.52 -17.22 -3.52
C THR A 246 -0.26 -16.29 -2.58
N ALA A 247 -1.00 -15.33 -3.12
CA ALA A 247 -1.83 -14.45 -2.30
C ALA A 247 -2.90 -15.23 -1.53
N VAL A 248 -3.51 -16.25 -2.15
CA VAL A 248 -4.45 -17.17 -1.46
C VAL A 248 -3.77 -17.89 -0.30
N GLU A 249 -2.56 -18.42 -0.49
CA GLU A 249 -1.82 -19.08 0.60
C GLU A 249 -1.43 -18.10 1.72
N MET A 250 -1.04 -16.87 1.40
CA MET A 250 -0.73 -15.83 2.41
C MET A 250 -1.98 -15.45 3.22
N TRP A 251 -3.14 -15.35 2.56
CA TRP A 251 -4.42 -15.16 3.21
C TRP A 251 -4.75 -16.30 4.18
N ASP A 252 -4.67 -17.54 3.70
CA ASP A 252 -5.05 -18.72 4.47
C ASP A 252 -4.10 -19.03 5.63
N LYS A 253 -2.79 -18.81 5.43
CA LYS A 253 -1.76 -19.12 6.43
C LYS A 253 -1.49 -17.99 7.41
N CYS A 254 -1.96 -16.77 7.12
CA CYS A 254 -1.66 -15.61 7.96
C CYS A 254 -2.83 -14.62 8.07
N PHE A 255 -3.23 -13.96 6.98
CA PHE A 255 -4.00 -12.71 7.09
C PHE A 255 -5.38 -12.89 7.71
N LYS A 256 -6.08 -13.97 7.38
CA LYS A 256 -7.42 -14.24 7.89
C LYS A 256 -7.45 -14.74 9.34
N LEU A 257 -6.29 -15.12 9.88
CA LEU A 257 -6.18 -15.80 11.18
C LEU A 257 -6.25 -14.84 12.38
N HIS A 258 -6.24 -13.53 12.15
CA HIS A 258 -6.13 -12.53 13.22
C HIS A 258 -7.34 -11.60 13.21
N GLU A 259 -8.00 -11.50 14.36
CA GLU A 259 -9.20 -10.66 14.56
C GLU A 259 -8.95 -9.17 14.30
N ASN A 260 -7.70 -8.73 14.45
CA ASN A 260 -7.31 -7.33 14.39
C ASN A 260 -6.72 -6.91 13.03
N VAL A 261 -6.62 -7.81 12.04
CA VAL A 261 -6.30 -7.46 10.65
C VAL A 261 -7.55 -6.91 9.96
N PHE A 262 -7.44 -5.77 9.31
CA PHE A 262 -8.60 -5.15 8.64
C PHE A 262 -8.28 -4.55 7.26
N LEU A 263 -7.02 -4.33 6.92
CA LEU A 263 -6.63 -3.72 5.65
C LEU A 263 -5.38 -4.40 5.06
N ILE A 264 -5.45 -4.73 3.77
CA ILE A 264 -4.34 -5.23 2.96
C ILE A 264 -4.15 -4.27 1.77
N CYS A 265 -2.94 -3.73 1.61
CA CYS A 265 -2.56 -2.87 0.50
C CYS A 265 -1.59 -3.62 -0.43
N SER A 266 -1.81 -3.54 -1.75
CA SER A 266 -0.99 -4.22 -2.76
C SER A 266 -0.82 -3.43 -4.06
N GLY A 267 0.16 -3.85 -4.87
CA GLY A 267 0.53 -3.28 -6.16
C GLY A 267 0.61 -4.36 -7.24
N ASP A 268 1.70 -4.41 -8.03
CA ASP A 268 2.08 -5.50 -8.97
C ASP A 268 1.25 -5.57 -10.28
N GLN A 269 -0.02 -5.16 -10.25
CA GLN A 269 -1.00 -5.41 -11.29
C GLN A 269 -1.42 -4.16 -12.07
N ARG A 270 -0.47 -3.51 -12.76
CA ARG A 270 -0.66 -2.29 -13.58
C ARG A 270 -1.78 -2.34 -14.62
N ARG A 271 -2.16 -3.55 -15.03
CA ARG A 271 -3.25 -3.81 -16.01
C ARG A 271 -4.61 -4.07 -15.36
N SER A 272 -4.65 -4.14 -14.04
CA SER A 272 -5.87 -4.12 -13.21
C SER A 272 -6.04 -2.77 -12.50
N GLN A 273 -4.95 -2.03 -12.27
CA GLN A 273 -4.85 -0.66 -11.72
C GLN A 273 -5.42 -0.42 -10.32
N ALA A 274 -6.70 -0.70 -10.10
CA ALA A 274 -7.41 -0.45 -8.86
C ALA A 274 -8.44 -1.55 -8.64
N MET A 275 -8.46 -2.11 -7.43
CA MET A 275 -9.47 -3.07 -7.01
C MET A 275 -9.71 -2.92 -5.50
N HIS A 276 -10.97 -3.08 -5.08
CA HIS A 276 -11.36 -3.25 -3.69
C HIS A 276 -12.21 -4.51 -3.51
N VAL A 277 -11.75 -5.42 -2.66
CA VAL A 277 -12.50 -6.64 -2.31
C VAL A 277 -12.56 -6.78 -0.80
N THR A 278 -13.72 -7.19 -0.28
CA THR A 278 -13.91 -7.51 1.13
C THR A 278 -14.00 -9.02 1.34
N ALA A 279 -13.44 -9.49 2.45
CA ALA A 279 -13.56 -10.87 2.91
C ALA A 279 -13.62 -10.90 4.43
N HIS A 280 -14.19 -11.97 5.00
CA HIS A 280 -14.18 -12.17 6.45
C HIS A 280 -12.98 -13.00 6.87
N GLY A 281 -12.29 -12.54 7.92
CA GLY A 281 -11.33 -13.35 8.67
C GLY A 281 -12.02 -14.46 9.47
N ASP A 282 -11.24 -15.38 10.02
CA ASP A 282 -11.73 -16.52 10.80
C ASP A 282 -12.44 -16.09 12.11
N HIS A 283 -12.22 -14.85 12.55
CA HIS A 283 -12.88 -14.24 13.70
C HIS A 283 -14.10 -13.37 13.33
N GLY A 284 -14.48 -13.35 12.05
CA GLY A 284 -15.62 -12.59 11.53
C GLY A 284 -15.31 -11.12 11.22
N ASN A 285 -14.13 -10.61 11.57
CA ASN A 285 -13.64 -9.29 11.17
C ASN A 285 -13.64 -9.14 9.65
N VAL A 286 -14.04 -7.97 9.16
CA VAL A 286 -13.99 -7.64 7.73
C VAL A 286 -12.58 -7.16 7.39
N VAL A 287 -11.99 -7.76 6.36
CA VAL A 287 -10.69 -7.36 5.81
C VAL A 287 -10.91 -6.76 4.42
N HIS A 288 -10.51 -5.50 4.28
CA HIS A 288 -10.52 -4.77 3.02
C HIS A 288 -9.18 -5.01 2.31
N SER A 289 -9.24 -5.56 1.10
CA SER A 289 -8.06 -5.78 0.26
C SER A 289 -8.10 -4.77 -0.88
N CYS A 290 -7.04 -3.97 -0.99
CA CYS A 290 -6.95 -2.85 -1.91
C CYS A 290 -5.72 -2.99 -2.81
N LEU A 291 -5.95 -3.04 -4.12
CA LEU A 291 -4.92 -2.93 -5.16
C LEU A 291 -4.78 -1.47 -5.60
N SER A 292 -3.55 -1.00 -5.75
CA SER A 292 -3.23 0.31 -6.34
C SER A 292 -1.93 0.22 -7.13
N ASP A 293 -2.05 0.16 -8.46
CA ASP A 293 -0.93 0.21 -9.41
C ASP A 293 -1.33 1.06 -10.63
N TYR A 294 -1.20 2.38 -10.48
CA TYR A 294 -1.60 3.36 -11.49
C TYR A 294 -0.55 3.56 -12.58
N SER A 295 0.28 2.55 -12.85
CA SER A 295 1.30 2.59 -13.92
C SER A 295 2.22 3.81 -13.81
N SER A 296 2.54 4.20 -12.57
CA SER A 296 3.42 5.33 -12.26
C SER A 296 2.98 6.63 -12.94
N ASP A 297 1.67 6.95 -12.92
CA ASP A 297 1.10 8.18 -13.48
C ASP A 297 1.08 9.37 -12.50
N GLY A 298 1.66 9.21 -11.30
CA GLY A 298 1.62 10.19 -10.20
C GLY A 298 0.50 9.96 -9.20
N SER A 299 -0.41 9.01 -9.43
CA SER A 299 -1.43 8.64 -8.46
C SER A 299 -0.85 7.91 -7.26
N LEU A 300 -1.36 8.20 -6.07
CA LEU A 300 -1.11 7.48 -4.83
C LEU A 300 -2.44 7.24 -4.10
N ARG A 301 -2.46 6.30 -3.15
CA ARG A 301 -3.64 6.02 -2.33
C ARG A 301 -3.49 6.61 -0.94
N LEU A 302 -4.51 7.30 -0.47
CA LEU A 302 -4.61 7.86 0.86
C LEU A 302 -5.73 7.15 1.61
N TYR A 303 -5.43 6.62 2.79
CA TYR A 303 -6.40 6.03 3.71
C TYR A 303 -6.58 7.00 4.85
N ARG A 304 -7.64 7.79 4.80
CA ARG A 304 -7.96 8.81 5.80
C ARG A 304 -8.93 8.22 6.81
N PHE A 305 -8.45 8.05 8.03
CA PHE A 305 -9.23 7.60 9.16
C PHE A 305 -9.94 8.79 9.77
N VAL A 306 -11.26 8.66 9.95
CA VAL A 306 -12.15 9.65 10.57
C VAL A 306 -12.74 9.00 11.83
N PRO A 307 -12.02 9.05 12.98
CA PRO A 307 -12.37 8.29 14.17
C PRO A 307 -13.78 8.59 14.72
N ASP A 308 -14.20 9.86 14.69
CA ASP A 308 -15.52 10.28 15.20
C ASP A 308 -16.70 9.68 14.40
N GLU A 309 -16.42 9.12 13.22
CA GLU A 309 -17.42 8.52 12.33
C GLU A 309 -17.20 7.00 12.12
N ASP A 310 -16.23 6.38 12.80
CA ASP A 310 -15.84 4.97 12.57
C ASP A 310 -15.62 4.67 11.07
N ARG A 311 -15.02 5.61 10.33
CA ARG A 311 -14.92 5.57 8.87
C ARG A 311 -13.48 5.70 8.38
N VAL A 312 -13.13 4.96 7.34
CA VAL A 312 -11.91 5.16 6.55
C VAL A 312 -12.29 5.56 5.14
N ASP A 313 -11.85 6.75 4.73
CA ASP A 313 -11.97 7.22 3.35
C ASP A 313 -10.74 6.76 2.55
N VAL A 314 -10.99 6.03 1.47
CA VAL A 314 -9.99 5.59 0.52
C VAL A 314 -10.01 6.55 -0.67
N ILE A 315 -8.96 7.35 -0.77
CA ILE A 315 -8.86 8.47 -1.71
C ILE A 315 -7.70 8.19 -2.66
N THR A 316 -7.96 8.20 -3.96
CA THR A 316 -6.88 8.21 -4.97
C THR A 316 -6.60 9.64 -5.41
N TYR A 317 -5.38 10.11 -5.20
CA TYR A 317 -4.97 11.46 -5.56
C TYR A 317 -3.77 11.40 -6.49
N ASN A 318 -3.76 12.22 -7.54
CA ASN A 318 -2.65 12.35 -8.46
C ASN A 318 -1.78 13.54 -8.07
N ALA A 319 -0.57 13.26 -7.59
CA ALA A 319 0.37 14.28 -7.12
C ALA A 319 0.97 15.13 -8.24
N ASP A 320 0.99 14.63 -9.48
CA ASP A 320 1.52 15.35 -10.64
C ASP A 320 0.51 16.34 -11.23
N ARG A 321 -0.76 15.92 -11.31
CA ARG A 321 -1.88 16.74 -11.81
C ARG A 321 -2.63 17.48 -10.72
N GLU A 322 -2.27 17.27 -9.47
CA GLU A 322 -2.88 17.85 -8.27
C GLU A 322 -4.41 17.69 -8.17
N GLN A 323 -4.94 16.55 -8.59
CA GLN A 323 -6.38 16.28 -8.61
C GLN A 323 -6.73 14.86 -8.19
N LEU A 324 -7.99 14.60 -7.84
CA LEU A 324 -8.46 13.24 -7.57
C LEU A 324 -8.42 12.39 -8.83
N THR A 325 -7.85 11.19 -8.75
CA THR A 325 -8.00 10.18 -9.78
C THR A 325 -9.35 9.53 -9.58
N ARG A 326 -10.35 9.91 -10.39
CA ARG A 326 -11.72 9.37 -10.30
C ARG A 326 -12.01 8.25 -11.30
N THR A 327 -11.13 8.07 -12.29
CA THR A 327 -11.31 7.10 -13.37
C THR A 327 -9.97 6.89 -14.06
N THR A 328 -9.85 5.76 -14.75
CA THR A 328 -8.71 5.41 -15.61
C THR A 328 -9.22 4.74 -16.88
N GLN A 329 -8.33 4.50 -17.85
CA GLN A 329 -8.73 3.80 -19.07
C GLN A 329 -9.13 2.34 -18.82
N LEU A 330 -8.51 1.65 -17.84
CA LEU A 330 -8.77 0.23 -17.57
C LEU A 330 -9.80 0.03 -16.46
N VAL A 331 -9.90 0.96 -15.52
CA VAL A 331 -10.90 0.97 -14.44
C VAL A 331 -11.69 2.27 -14.53
N ALA A 332 -12.86 2.18 -15.16
CA ALA A 332 -13.72 3.34 -15.36
C ALA A 332 -14.53 3.69 -14.10
N ASP A 333 -14.79 2.69 -13.25
CA ASP A 333 -15.63 2.80 -12.06
C ASP A 333 -14.98 3.69 -11.00
N HIS A 334 -15.71 4.74 -10.63
CA HIS A 334 -15.27 5.72 -9.64
C HIS A 334 -15.15 5.12 -8.25
N GLU A 335 -15.95 4.12 -7.91
CA GLU A 335 -15.96 3.46 -6.60
C GLU A 335 -14.69 2.63 -6.34
N GLU A 336 -13.93 2.27 -7.38
CA GLU A 336 -12.61 1.62 -7.23
C GLU A 336 -11.51 2.63 -6.83
N HIS A 337 -11.78 3.92 -7.02
CA HIS A 337 -10.83 5.01 -6.81
C HIS A 337 -11.15 5.85 -5.58
N GLN A 338 -12.43 6.11 -5.31
CA GLN A 338 -12.89 6.87 -4.17
C GLN A 338 -14.05 6.14 -3.51
N PHE A 339 -13.83 5.68 -2.28
CA PHE A 339 -14.85 4.98 -1.51
C PHE A 339 -14.55 5.12 -0.03
N SER A 340 -15.49 4.71 0.81
CA SER A 340 -15.30 4.66 2.25
C SER A 340 -15.73 3.31 2.79
N PHE A 341 -15.12 2.87 3.88
CA PHE A 341 -15.58 1.70 4.61
C PHE A 341 -15.61 1.97 6.11
N GLU A 342 -16.46 1.24 6.81
CA GLU A 342 -16.57 1.31 8.27
C GLU A 342 -15.40 0.56 8.92
N HIS A 343 -14.83 1.17 9.95
CA HIS A 343 -13.84 0.54 10.82
C HIS A 343 -13.97 1.13 12.21
N SER A 344 -14.32 0.28 13.19
CA SER A 344 -14.50 0.73 14.56
C SER A 344 -13.19 1.25 15.13
N MET A 345 -13.22 2.49 15.60
CA MET A 345 -12.12 3.22 16.23
C MET A 345 -12.61 3.74 17.58
N PRO A 346 -12.91 2.83 18.53
CA PRO A 346 -13.50 3.22 19.80
C PRO A 346 -12.62 4.26 20.49
N SER A 347 -13.25 5.31 21.00
CA SER A 347 -12.53 6.32 21.78
C SER A 347 -11.81 5.64 22.97
N PRO A 348 -10.56 6.04 23.28
CA PRO A 348 -9.68 5.36 24.24
C PRO A 348 -10.28 5.12 25.63
#